data_AF-A0A8J5LDW0-F1
#
_entry.id   AF-A0A8J5LDW0-F1
#
_cell.length_a   1.000
_cell.length_b   1.000
_cell.length_c   1.000
_cell.angle_alpha   90.00
_cell.angle_beta   90.00
_cell.angle_gamma   90.00
#
_symmetry.space_group_name_H-M   'P 1'
#
loop_
_entity.id
_entity.type
_entity.pdbx_description
1 polymer ?
#
loop_
_entity_poly.entity_id
_entity_poly.type
_entity_poly.pdbx_seq_one_letter_code
_entity_poly.pdbx_strand_id
1 'polypeptide(L)'
;MEMLDAVKYKLFVSTWNVGAITPPSNGNPITLDDWLDTSNSYDIYVLGFQEIVPLSARNVLGPERKEVAVKWNSLIGATLNKCSRADQEEAQHHHKVYPMKQGGVVDHAEFSCIVSKQMVGILVSVWARKDLFGFIKNPCVSCVGCGIMGCLKNKQLFVYGFELVFYDIEQGSVSVRFYLHEVSCCFVCCHLSSGEKEGDKRLRNLNLNDILFKTNFANNSSNNLPEKILDHDCVVLFGDLNYRLSLPTDAKTRSLVDREEWKVLLGKDQLTFELSPRGIFEAWNEGPITFPPTYKYKPNSAEYCWQVYDKSGGAKRRAPAWLVNLN
;
A
#
# COMPACT_ATOMS: atom_id res chain seq x y z
N MET A 1 -18.17 33.69 18.97
CA MET A 1 -17.36 32.47 18.88
C MET A 1 -17.13 32.23 17.40
N GLU A 2 -16.05 32.77 16.86
CA GLU A 2 -15.68 32.53 15.46
C GLU A 2 -15.40 31.03 15.32
N MET A 3 -16.13 30.35 14.43
CA MET A 3 -15.71 29.03 13.99
C MET A 3 -14.39 29.23 13.25
N LEU A 4 -13.29 28.72 13.81
CA LEU A 4 -12.04 28.62 13.07
C LEU A 4 -12.32 27.84 11.79
N ASP A 5 -11.98 28.42 10.63
CA ASP A 5 -12.10 27.74 9.35
C ASP A 5 -11.35 26.41 9.40
N ALA A 6 -12.05 25.32 9.13
CA ALA A 6 -11.45 23.99 9.08
C ALA A 6 -10.50 23.92 7.89
N VAL A 7 -9.19 23.83 8.16
CA VAL A 7 -8.19 23.59 7.13
C VAL A 7 -8.40 22.18 6.58
N LYS A 8 -8.61 22.08 5.27
CA LYS A 8 -8.81 20.81 4.57
C LYS A 8 -7.53 20.41 3.85
N TYR A 9 -7.11 19.17 4.03
CA TYR A 9 -5.99 18.57 3.33
C TYR A 9 -6.48 17.44 2.43
N LYS A 10 -5.86 17.33 1.24
CA LYS A 10 -6.11 16.25 0.30
C LYS A 10 -5.07 15.15 0.47
N LEU A 11 -5.52 13.97 0.81
CA LEU A 11 -4.68 12.79 0.97
C LEU A 11 -4.83 11.87 -0.24
N PHE A 12 -3.70 11.41 -0.77
CA PHE A 12 -3.65 10.34 -1.76
C PHE A 12 -3.12 9.06 -1.11
N VAL A 13 -3.91 8.00 -1.13
CA VAL A 13 -3.48 6.67 -0.66
C VAL A 13 -3.53 5.73 -1.83
N SER A 14 -2.45 4.98 -2.06
CA SER A 14 -2.40 4.02 -3.16
C SER A 14 -1.53 2.83 -2.81
N THR A 15 -1.81 1.70 -3.45
CA THR A 15 -1.03 0.47 -3.26
C THR A 15 -0.73 -0.25 -4.56
N TRP A 16 0.42 -0.91 -4.61
CA TRP A 16 0.85 -1.70 -5.75
C TRP A 16 1.67 -2.93 -5.35
N ASN A 17 1.16 -4.13 -5.67
CA ASN A 17 1.97 -5.34 -5.70
C ASN A 17 2.82 -5.35 -6.98
N VAL A 18 4.13 -5.17 -6.84
CA VAL A 18 5.06 -5.01 -7.96
C VAL A 18 5.65 -6.34 -8.47
N GLY A 19 5.23 -7.47 -7.90
CA GLY A 19 5.61 -8.80 -8.42
C GLY A 19 7.12 -9.05 -8.47
N ALA A 20 7.87 -8.58 -7.48
CA ALA A 20 9.33 -8.63 -7.40
C ALA A 20 10.08 -7.84 -8.49
N ILE A 21 9.41 -6.93 -9.19
CA ILE A 21 10.04 -5.99 -10.11
C ILE A 21 10.73 -4.89 -9.31
N THR A 22 12.01 -4.68 -9.59
CA THR A 22 12.78 -3.55 -9.05
C THR A 22 12.84 -2.43 -10.09
N PRO A 23 12.72 -1.15 -9.71
CA PRO A 23 12.90 -0.03 -10.64
C PRO A 23 14.21 -0.18 -11.42
N PRO A 24 14.16 -0.13 -12.77
CA PRO A 24 15.31 -0.47 -13.59
C PRO A 24 16.48 0.50 -13.37
N SER A 25 17.69 -0.08 -13.40
CA SER A 25 18.97 0.61 -13.46
C SER A 25 19.01 1.66 -14.58
N ASN A 26 18.70 1.18 -15.79
CA ASN A 26 18.71 1.84 -17.11
C ASN A 26 17.98 0.89 -18.10
N GLY A 27 17.14 1.39 -19.01
CA GLY A 27 16.69 0.62 -20.19
C GLY A 27 15.21 0.68 -20.58
N ASN A 28 14.31 1.00 -19.64
CA ASN A 28 12.94 1.48 -19.89
C ASN A 28 12.38 1.97 -18.54
N PRO A 29 12.24 3.28 -18.30
CA PRO A 29 11.80 3.77 -17.01
C PRO A 29 10.34 3.37 -16.77
N ILE A 30 10.06 2.71 -15.64
CA ILE A 30 8.72 2.67 -15.08
C ILE A 30 8.36 4.13 -14.75
N THR A 31 7.36 4.69 -15.42
CA THR A 31 6.84 6.02 -15.10
C THR A 31 5.76 5.87 -14.04
N LEU A 32 5.85 6.66 -12.97
CA LEU A 32 4.83 6.68 -11.92
C LEU A 32 3.80 7.80 -12.12
N ASP A 33 3.90 8.59 -13.19
CA ASP A 33 3.07 9.79 -13.41
C ASP A 33 1.56 9.45 -13.34
N ASP A 34 1.11 8.44 -14.09
CA ASP A 34 -0.30 8.02 -14.13
C ASP A 34 -0.76 7.42 -12.80
N TRP A 35 0.11 6.63 -12.15
CA TRP A 35 -0.24 5.95 -10.90
C TRP A 35 -0.28 6.90 -9.70
N LEU A 36 0.59 7.91 -9.67
CA LEU A 36 0.60 8.94 -8.64
C LEU A 36 -0.39 10.06 -8.91
N ASP A 37 -1.05 10.06 -10.08
CA ASP A 37 -2.03 11.07 -10.44
C ASP A 37 -1.49 12.50 -10.21
N THR A 38 -0.26 12.75 -10.68
CA THR A 38 0.44 14.02 -10.44
C THR A 38 -0.24 15.23 -11.09
N SER A 39 -1.27 14.99 -11.89
CA SER A 39 -2.16 16.01 -12.45
C SER A 39 -3.06 16.65 -11.39
N ASN A 40 -3.32 15.96 -10.27
CA ASN A 40 -4.16 16.43 -9.19
C ASN A 40 -3.34 17.01 -8.03
N SER A 41 -3.92 18.02 -7.37
CA SER A 41 -3.27 18.70 -6.24
C SER A 41 -3.53 17.92 -4.94
N TYR A 42 -2.64 17.01 -4.55
CA TYR A 42 -2.66 16.37 -3.23
C TYR A 42 -1.67 17.04 -2.28
N ASP A 43 -1.88 16.91 -0.98
CA ASP A 43 -1.03 17.48 0.07
C ASP A 43 -0.11 16.45 0.70
N ILE A 44 -0.59 15.20 0.80
CA ILE A 44 0.12 14.06 1.37
C ILE A 44 -0.15 12.84 0.48
N TYR A 45 0.90 12.08 0.19
CA TYR A 45 0.87 10.78 -0.48
C TYR A 45 1.28 9.69 0.50
N VAL A 46 0.46 8.65 0.62
CA VAL A 46 0.74 7.43 1.37
C VAL A 46 0.76 6.27 0.40
N LEU A 47 1.95 5.71 0.17
CA LEU A 47 2.18 4.73 -0.88
C LEU A 47 2.59 3.39 -0.27
N GLY A 48 1.82 2.35 -0.59
CA GLY A 48 2.05 0.98 -0.17
C GLY A 48 2.54 0.12 -1.33
N PHE A 49 3.57 -0.68 -1.11
CA PHE A 49 4.04 -1.65 -2.09
C PHE A 49 4.10 -3.04 -1.46
N GLN A 50 3.79 -4.06 -2.26
CA GLN A 50 3.96 -5.47 -1.92
C GLN A 50 4.88 -6.14 -2.94
N GLU A 51 5.52 -7.23 -2.52
CA GLU A 51 6.50 -7.97 -3.31
C GLU A 51 7.62 -7.08 -3.91
N ILE A 52 8.15 -6.08 -3.18
CA ILE A 52 9.26 -5.26 -3.72
C ILE A 52 10.57 -6.03 -3.90
N VAL A 53 10.68 -7.22 -3.30
CA VAL A 53 11.83 -8.13 -3.42
C VAL A 53 11.35 -9.55 -3.69
N PRO A 54 12.13 -10.37 -4.42
CA PRO A 54 11.77 -11.77 -4.63
C PRO A 54 11.79 -12.54 -3.31
N LEU A 55 10.86 -13.47 -3.16
CA LEU A 55 10.80 -14.36 -2.01
C LEU A 55 11.98 -15.32 -2.04
N SER A 56 12.88 -15.15 -1.07
CA SER A 56 14.03 -16.02 -0.86
C SER A 56 14.37 -16.04 0.63
N ALA A 57 14.91 -17.16 1.13
CA ALA A 57 15.33 -17.27 2.53
C ALA A 57 16.24 -16.11 2.95
N ARG A 58 17.10 -15.64 2.02
CA ARG A 58 17.96 -14.48 2.24
C ARG A 58 17.19 -13.17 2.46
N ASN A 59 16.07 -12.96 1.78
CA ASN A 59 15.29 -11.72 1.91
C ASN A 59 14.31 -11.76 3.10
N VAL A 60 13.95 -12.96 3.57
CA VAL A 60 13.07 -13.16 4.74
C VAL A 60 13.86 -13.18 6.05
N LEU A 61 15.00 -13.89 6.08
CA LEU A 61 15.80 -14.11 7.30
C LEU A 61 17.10 -13.29 7.33
N GLY A 62 17.52 -12.76 6.19
CA GLY A 62 18.71 -11.91 6.10
C GLY A 62 18.42 -10.45 6.48
N PRO A 63 19.47 -9.62 6.53
CA PRO A 63 19.30 -8.19 6.82
C PRO A 63 18.41 -7.52 5.77
N GLU A 64 17.56 -6.60 6.23
CA GLU A 64 16.68 -5.80 5.39
C GLU A 64 17.48 -5.04 4.32
N ARG A 65 17.19 -5.29 3.04
CA ARG A 65 17.87 -4.64 1.91
C ARG A 65 17.26 -3.28 1.60
N LYS A 66 17.78 -2.24 2.25
CA LYS A 66 17.31 -0.86 2.07
C LYS A 66 17.53 -0.31 0.65
N GLU A 67 18.44 -0.88 -0.13
CA GLU A 67 18.74 -0.46 -1.51
C GLU A 67 17.50 -0.41 -2.40
N VAL A 68 16.61 -1.41 -2.26
CA VAL A 68 15.39 -1.49 -3.08
C VAL A 68 14.41 -0.40 -2.69
N ALA A 69 14.19 -0.19 -1.40
CA ALA A 69 13.37 0.92 -0.90
C ALA A 69 13.94 2.29 -1.33
N VAL A 70 15.27 2.46 -1.30
CA VAL A 70 15.93 3.69 -1.78
C VAL A 70 15.63 3.93 -3.26
N LYS A 71 15.70 2.91 -4.12
CA LYS A 71 15.37 3.05 -5.55
C LYS A 71 13.92 3.47 -5.76
N TRP A 72 12.98 2.85 -5.06
CA TRP A 72 11.56 3.23 -5.12
C TRP A 72 11.35 4.67 -4.65
N ASN A 73 11.91 5.05 -3.50
CA ASN A 73 11.79 6.42 -2.99
C ASN A 73 12.41 7.46 -3.92
N SER A 74 13.56 7.16 -4.55
CA SER A 74 14.16 8.05 -5.55
C SER A 74 13.24 8.25 -6.76
N LEU A 75 12.61 7.19 -7.26
CA LEU A 75 11.68 7.27 -8.39
C LEU A 75 10.41 8.06 -8.02
N ILE A 76 9.85 7.83 -6.83
CA ILE A 76 8.67 8.56 -6.32
C ILE A 76 9.02 10.04 -6.18
N GLY A 77 10.11 10.36 -5.49
CA GLY A 77 10.54 11.74 -5.27
C GLY A 77 10.82 12.49 -6.57
N ALA A 78 11.43 11.82 -7.56
CA ALA A 78 11.65 12.39 -8.89
C ALA A 78 10.33 12.65 -9.63
N THR A 79 9.33 11.77 -9.48
CA THR A 79 8.04 11.91 -10.14
C THR A 79 7.18 13.01 -9.50
N LEU A 80 7.06 13.02 -8.17
CA LEU A 80 6.28 14.03 -7.44
C LEU A 80 6.84 15.46 -7.63
N ASN A 81 8.16 15.58 -7.82
CA ASN A 81 8.85 16.87 -7.98
C ASN A 81 9.27 17.16 -9.43
N LYS A 82 8.64 16.54 -10.43
CA LYS A 82 9.00 16.70 -11.84
C LYS A 82 8.74 18.13 -12.36
N CYS A 83 7.64 18.77 -11.94
CA CYS A 83 7.31 20.14 -12.34
C CYS A 83 8.23 21.19 -11.68
N SER A 84 8.70 20.97 -10.44
CA SER A 84 9.55 21.96 -9.75
C SER A 84 10.95 22.13 -10.35
N ARG A 85 11.38 21.22 -11.24
CA ARG A 85 12.71 21.29 -11.90
C ARG A 85 12.67 21.90 -13.30
N ALA A 86 11.58 21.69 -14.06
CA ALA A 86 11.45 22.25 -15.42
C ALA A 86 11.38 23.79 -15.40
N ASP A 87 10.70 24.36 -14.40
CA ASP A 87 10.55 25.82 -14.25
C ASP A 87 11.87 26.51 -13.83
N GLN A 88 12.81 25.78 -13.21
CA GLN A 88 14.13 26.31 -12.84
C GLN A 88 15.05 26.47 -14.06
N GLU A 89 14.87 25.65 -15.11
CA GLU A 89 15.64 25.74 -16.35
C GLU A 89 15.08 26.87 -17.26
N GLU A 90 13.77 27.08 -17.31
CA GLU A 90 13.17 28.21 -18.04
C GLU A 90 13.46 29.57 -17.39
N ALA A 91 13.48 29.65 -16.05
CA ALA A 91 13.83 30.88 -15.33
C ALA A 91 15.30 31.33 -15.50
N GLN A 92 16.21 30.39 -15.80
CA GLN A 92 17.61 30.70 -16.14
C GLN A 92 17.76 31.20 -17.58
N HIS A 93 16.85 30.82 -18.50
CA HIS A 93 16.93 31.21 -19.90
C HIS A 93 16.31 32.60 -20.20
N HIS A 94 15.41 33.10 -19.36
CA HIS A 94 14.72 34.39 -19.53
C HIS A 94 15.35 35.60 -18.79
N HIS A 95 16.61 35.50 -18.33
CA HIS A 95 17.35 36.65 -17.82
C HIS A 95 17.82 37.61 -18.94
N LYS A 96 16.87 38.26 -19.62
CA LYS A 96 17.04 39.56 -20.29
C LYS A 96 15.66 40.15 -20.63
N VAL A 97 15.34 41.26 -19.94
CA VAL A 97 14.52 42.42 -20.37
C VAL A 97 13.09 42.60 -19.76
N TYR A 98 13.00 43.57 -18.82
CA TYR A 98 11.91 44.45 -18.32
C TYR A 98 10.69 43.94 -17.47
N PRO A 99 10.11 44.82 -16.59
CA PRO A 99 9.15 44.42 -15.55
C PRO A 99 7.68 44.68 -15.94
N MET A 100 6.77 43.75 -15.63
CA MET A 100 5.33 44.03 -15.53
C MET A 100 4.63 43.04 -14.57
N LYS A 101 3.61 43.54 -13.86
CA LYS A 101 2.97 42.95 -12.67
C LYS A 101 1.98 41.82 -12.96
N GLN A 102 1.98 40.86 -12.03
CA GLN A 102 0.87 40.03 -11.53
C GLN A 102 0.18 39.06 -12.52
N GLY A 103 0.74 37.85 -12.60
CA GLY A 103 0.01 36.60 -12.70
C GLY A 103 0.57 35.66 -11.62
N GLY A 104 -0.29 35.00 -10.84
CA GLY A 104 0.10 34.23 -9.66
C GLY A 104 1.16 33.17 -9.98
N VAL A 105 2.29 33.22 -9.29
CA VAL A 105 3.26 32.12 -9.24
C VAL A 105 2.50 30.92 -8.71
N VAL A 106 2.30 29.89 -9.55
CA VAL A 106 1.83 28.60 -9.07
C VAL A 106 2.97 28.09 -8.18
N ASP A 107 2.79 28.20 -6.86
CA ASP A 107 3.70 27.65 -5.88
C ASP A 107 3.65 26.13 -6.01
N HIS A 108 4.54 25.58 -6.85
CA HIS A 108 4.64 24.14 -7.04
C HIS A 108 5.20 23.54 -5.74
N ALA A 109 4.29 22.99 -4.94
CA ALA A 109 4.61 22.46 -3.64
C ALA A 109 5.66 21.33 -3.75
N GLU A 110 6.81 21.53 -3.11
CA GLU A 110 7.88 20.55 -3.09
C GLU A 110 7.56 19.42 -2.09
N PHE A 111 7.63 18.17 -2.53
CA PHE A 111 7.37 16.99 -1.69
C PHE A 111 8.65 16.41 -1.12
N SER A 112 8.56 15.91 0.10
CA SER A 112 9.65 15.17 0.75
C SER A 112 9.13 13.98 1.54
N CYS A 113 9.92 12.90 1.56
CA CYS A 113 9.60 11.67 2.26
C CYS A 113 9.70 11.88 3.77
N ILE A 114 8.59 11.73 4.50
CA ILE A 114 8.55 11.85 5.97
C ILE A 114 8.75 10.49 6.66
N VAL A 115 8.29 9.40 6.03
CA VAL A 115 8.41 8.04 6.57
C VAL A 115 8.67 7.09 5.40
N SER A 116 9.65 6.20 5.56
CA SER A 116 9.85 5.06 4.65
C SER A 116 10.22 3.83 5.46
N LYS A 117 9.37 2.81 5.43
CA LYS A 117 9.63 1.55 6.12
C LYS A 117 9.38 0.34 5.22
N GLN A 118 10.39 -0.50 5.14
CA GLN A 118 10.30 -1.84 4.55
C GLN A 118 10.08 -2.90 5.65
N MET A 119 9.36 -3.97 5.32
CA MET A 119 9.33 -5.24 6.05
C MET A 119 9.23 -6.37 5.02
N VAL A 120 10.32 -7.12 4.84
CA VAL A 120 10.43 -8.17 3.82
C VAL A 120 10.06 -7.62 2.43
N GLY A 121 8.90 -8.00 1.89
CA GLY A 121 8.37 -7.56 0.59
C GLY A 121 7.41 -6.38 0.66
N ILE A 122 7.06 -5.88 1.84
CA ILE A 122 6.15 -4.74 2.03
C ILE A 122 6.97 -3.47 2.21
N LEU A 123 6.60 -2.39 1.52
CA LEU A 123 7.15 -1.04 1.72
C LEU A 123 6.02 -0.04 1.89
N VAL A 124 6.12 0.82 2.90
CA VAL A 124 5.30 2.03 3.02
C VAL A 124 6.19 3.25 2.93
N SER A 125 5.79 4.19 2.08
CA SER A 125 6.47 5.47 1.87
C SER A 125 5.45 6.60 1.96
N VAL A 126 5.65 7.53 2.88
CA VAL A 126 4.77 8.68 3.09
C VAL A 126 5.51 9.95 2.69
N TRP A 127 4.90 10.72 1.79
CA TRP A 127 5.43 11.97 1.25
C TRP A 127 4.46 13.09 1.57
N ALA A 128 4.97 14.23 2.00
CA ALA A 128 4.15 15.40 2.25
C ALA A 128 4.82 16.62 1.62
N ARG A 129 4.02 17.63 1.30
CA ARG A 129 4.54 18.95 0.96
C ARG A 129 5.40 19.48 2.10
N LYS A 130 6.50 20.15 1.78
CA LYS A 130 7.45 20.66 2.79
C LYS A 130 6.85 21.66 3.76
N ASP A 131 5.90 22.48 3.31
CA ASP A 131 5.22 23.46 4.15
C ASP A 131 4.31 22.84 5.22
N LEU A 132 3.98 21.55 5.09
CA LEU A 132 3.20 20.80 6.07
C LEU A 132 4.02 20.19 7.20
N PHE A 133 5.36 20.22 7.10
CA PHE A 133 6.23 19.51 8.04
C PHE A 133 6.08 20.00 9.48
N GLY A 134 5.81 21.29 9.69
CA GLY A 134 5.56 21.85 11.02
C GLY A 134 4.26 21.34 11.67
N PHE A 135 3.32 20.83 10.88
CA PHE A 135 2.04 20.30 11.36
C PHE A 135 2.05 18.78 11.53
N ILE A 136 3.04 18.08 10.97
CA ILE A 136 3.17 16.63 11.09
C ILE A 136 3.99 16.30 12.33
N LYS A 137 3.34 15.71 13.34
CA LYS A 137 3.97 15.41 14.63
C LYS A 137 3.98 13.90 14.88
N ASN A 138 4.97 13.45 15.65
CA ASN A 138 5.05 12.08 16.16
C ASN A 138 4.87 10.99 15.09
N PRO A 139 5.64 10.96 13.99
CA PRO A 139 5.62 9.80 13.10
C PRO A 139 6.14 8.55 13.82
N CYS A 140 5.44 7.42 13.68
CA CYS A 140 5.86 6.14 14.21
C CYS A 140 5.40 4.99 13.31
N VAL A 141 6.11 3.88 13.40
CA VAL A 141 5.91 2.73 12.52
C VAL A 141 5.85 1.45 13.34
N SER A 142 4.96 0.54 12.97
CA SER A 142 4.87 -0.81 13.53
C SER A 142 4.78 -1.84 12.42
N CYS A 143 5.48 -2.95 12.59
CA CYS A 143 5.54 -4.05 11.63
C CYS A 143 5.00 -5.31 12.29
N VAL A 144 4.08 -6.01 11.62
CA VAL A 144 3.51 -7.27 12.08
C VAL A 144 3.62 -8.31 10.98
N GLY A 145 4.32 -9.41 11.24
CA GLY A 145 4.34 -10.58 10.37
C GLY A 145 3.21 -11.56 10.70
N CYS A 146 2.48 -12.01 9.68
CA CYS A 146 1.41 -12.99 9.75
C CYS A 146 1.89 -14.33 9.17
N GLY A 147 2.79 -14.98 9.90
CA GLY A 147 3.27 -16.33 9.61
C GLY A 147 2.96 -17.29 10.76
N ILE A 148 3.34 -18.56 10.61
CA ILE A 148 3.13 -19.61 11.62
C ILE A 148 3.77 -19.25 12.98
N MET A 149 4.68 -18.27 13.03
CA MET A 149 5.28 -17.76 14.26
C MET A 149 5.07 -16.24 14.41
N GLY A 150 3.83 -15.80 14.56
CA GLY A 150 3.47 -14.40 14.78
C GLY A 150 3.92 -13.80 16.12
N CYS A 151 5.11 -14.10 16.63
CA CYS A 151 5.69 -13.61 17.89
C CYS A 151 7.22 -13.48 17.82
N LEU A 152 7.77 -12.45 17.16
CA LEU A 152 9.18 -12.08 17.35
C LEU A 152 9.33 -10.55 17.40
N LYS A 153 8.82 -9.93 18.47
CA LYS A 153 9.47 -8.76 19.07
C LYS A 153 10.25 -9.28 20.28
N ASN A 154 11.55 -8.99 20.30
CA ASN A 154 12.56 -9.35 21.31
C ASN A 154 13.26 -10.70 21.10
N LYS A 155 14.60 -10.64 21.13
CA LYS A 155 15.52 -11.77 21.05
C LYS A 155 15.29 -12.73 22.23
N GLN A 156 14.44 -13.75 22.09
CA GLN A 156 14.63 -14.99 22.83
C GLN A 156 13.96 -16.16 22.11
N LEU A 157 14.81 -16.97 21.49
CA LEU A 157 14.48 -18.23 20.83
C LEU A 157 14.09 -19.25 21.90
N PHE A 158 12.82 -19.64 21.98
CA PHE A 158 12.42 -20.85 22.71
C PHE A 158 12.40 -22.02 21.72
N VAL A 159 13.36 -22.92 21.89
CA VAL A 159 13.49 -24.17 21.15
C VAL A 159 12.71 -25.25 21.90
N TYR A 160 11.63 -25.76 21.31
CA TYR A 160 11.17 -27.11 21.61
C TYR A 160 11.42 -27.94 20.34
N GLY A 161 12.26 -28.97 20.50
CA GLY A 161 12.80 -29.75 19.40
C GLY A 161 11.71 -30.40 18.55
N PHE A 162 11.61 -29.96 17.30
CA PHE A 162 11.51 -30.75 16.08
C PHE A 162 11.67 -29.76 14.93
N GLU A 163 12.70 -29.96 14.11
CA GLU A 163 12.95 -29.37 12.79
C GLU A 163 12.27 -28.01 12.48
N LEU A 164 13.02 -26.91 12.68
CA LEU A 164 12.62 -25.54 12.35
C LEU A 164 12.37 -25.39 10.84
N VAL A 165 11.13 -25.55 10.42
CA VAL A 165 10.73 -25.18 9.06
C VAL A 165 10.22 -23.73 9.10
N PHE A 166 11.12 -22.78 8.85
CA PHE A 166 10.81 -21.36 8.68
C PHE A 166 10.02 -21.13 7.38
N TYR A 167 8.72 -21.44 7.38
CA TYR A 167 7.80 -20.99 6.33
C TYR A 167 7.08 -19.72 6.82
N ASP A 168 7.24 -18.66 6.02
CA ASP A 168 6.26 -17.61 5.78
C ASP A 168 6.18 -16.38 6.72
N ILE A 169 7.22 -15.54 6.80
CA ILE A 169 7.01 -14.08 7.01
C ILE A 169 6.89 -13.40 5.63
N GLU A 170 6.01 -13.93 4.77
CA GLU A 170 5.71 -13.32 3.47
C GLU A 170 4.52 -12.35 3.56
N GLN A 171 3.70 -12.54 4.58
CA GLN A 171 2.44 -11.87 4.81
C GLN A 171 2.50 -11.06 6.11
N GLY A 172 1.75 -9.98 6.18
CA GLY A 172 1.77 -9.09 7.33
C GLY A 172 1.37 -7.67 6.98
N SER A 173 1.83 -6.73 7.80
CA SER A 173 1.61 -5.30 7.57
C SER A 173 2.80 -4.43 7.97
N VAL A 174 2.86 -3.27 7.32
CA VAL A 174 3.60 -2.10 7.81
C VAL A 174 2.55 -1.03 8.10
N SER A 175 2.46 -0.63 9.36
CA SER A 175 1.53 0.40 9.84
C SER A 175 2.31 1.67 10.18
N VAL A 176 1.86 2.83 9.70
CA VAL A 176 2.45 4.14 9.99
C VAL A 176 1.40 5.01 10.64
N ARG A 177 1.75 5.68 11.75
CA ARG A 177 0.91 6.71 12.35
C ARG A 177 1.63 8.04 12.48
N PHE A 178 0.88 9.12 12.41
CA PHE A 178 1.35 10.47 12.72
C PHE A 178 0.14 11.35 13.06
N TYR A 179 0.42 12.49 13.68
CA TYR A 179 -0.56 13.56 13.82
C TYR A 179 -0.41 14.54 12.67
N LEU A 180 -1.52 14.97 12.09
CA LEU A 180 -1.59 16.16 11.26
C LEU A 180 -2.38 17.22 12.03
N HIS A 181 -1.69 18.26 12.49
CA HIS A 181 -2.17 19.14 13.56
C HIS A 181 -2.51 18.35 14.82
N GLU A 182 -3.80 18.23 15.12
CA GLU A 182 -4.35 17.54 16.28
C GLU A 182 -5.13 16.28 15.90
N VAL A 183 -5.20 15.94 14.60
CA VAL A 183 -5.86 14.73 14.10
C VAL A 183 -4.85 13.61 14.01
N SER A 184 -5.11 12.50 14.68
CA SER A 184 -4.29 11.29 14.62
C SER A 184 -4.68 10.43 13.43
N CYS A 185 -3.69 10.11 12.58
CA CYS A 185 -3.88 9.29 11.38
C CYS A 185 -3.08 7.98 11.48
N CYS A 186 -3.66 6.86 11.08
CA CYS A 186 -3.01 5.56 10.99
C CYS A 186 -3.24 4.90 9.63
N PHE A 187 -2.16 4.54 8.95
CA PHE A 187 -2.12 3.91 7.63
C PHE A 187 -1.58 2.50 7.74
N VAL A 188 -2.38 1.50 7.36
CA VAL A 188 -2.05 0.08 7.52
C VAL A 188 -1.94 -0.56 6.14
N CYS A 189 -0.71 -0.75 5.66
CA CYS A 189 -0.44 -1.44 4.39
C CYS A 189 -0.26 -2.93 4.63
N CYS A 190 -1.16 -3.74 4.06
CA CYS A 190 -1.24 -5.19 4.26
C CYS A 190 -0.73 -5.98 3.04
N HIS A 191 -0.23 -7.17 3.31
CA HIS A 191 -0.09 -8.26 2.34
C HIS A 191 -0.60 -9.53 3.02
N LEU A 192 -1.84 -9.93 2.74
CA LEU A 192 -2.50 -11.04 3.43
C LEU A 192 -2.30 -12.37 2.70
N SER A 193 -2.68 -13.48 3.35
CA SER A 193 -2.64 -14.83 2.77
C SER A 193 -3.22 -14.94 1.37
N SER A 194 -2.36 -15.32 0.42
CA SER A 194 -2.79 -15.69 -0.93
C SER A 194 -3.47 -17.07 -0.94
N GLY A 195 -4.15 -17.38 -2.05
CA GLY A 195 -4.73 -18.70 -2.29
C GLY A 195 -6.24 -18.70 -2.53
N GLU A 196 -6.69 -19.74 -3.23
CA GLU A 196 -8.07 -19.97 -3.68
C GLU A 196 -8.67 -21.27 -3.14
N LYS A 197 -7.97 -21.97 -2.23
CA LYS A 197 -8.47 -23.20 -1.61
C LYS A 197 -9.50 -22.89 -0.53
N GLU A 198 -10.30 -23.90 -0.22
CA GLU A 198 -11.20 -23.86 0.93
C GLU A 198 -10.40 -23.57 2.21
N GLY A 199 -10.85 -22.57 2.98
CA GLY A 199 -10.15 -22.11 4.19
C GLY A 199 -9.16 -20.95 3.98
N ASP A 200 -8.69 -20.65 2.76
CA ASP A 200 -7.73 -19.55 2.54
C ASP A 200 -8.33 -18.18 2.90
N LYS A 201 -9.64 -18.00 2.70
CA LYS A 201 -10.38 -16.81 3.18
C LYS A 201 -10.24 -16.65 4.69
N ARG A 202 -10.38 -17.74 5.45
CA ARG A 202 -10.25 -17.72 6.90
C ARG A 202 -8.83 -17.34 7.33
N LEU A 203 -7.81 -17.78 6.60
CA LEU A 203 -6.42 -17.37 6.87
C LEU A 203 -6.22 -15.87 6.68
N ARG A 204 -6.79 -15.26 5.64
CA ARG A 204 -6.80 -13.80 5.46
C ARG A 204 -7.45 -13.07 6.62
N ASN A 205 -8.62 -13.53 7.07
CA ASN A 205 -9.29 -12.96 8.24
C ASN A 205 -8.44 -13.09 9.51
N LEU A 206 -7.77 -14.24 9.71
CA LEU A 206 -6.85 -14.45 10.84
C LEU A 206 -5.64 -13.52 10.77
N ASN A 207 -5.05 -13.31 9.58
CA ASN A 207 -3.97 -12.35 9.40
C ASN A 207 -4.40 -10.94 9.80
N LEU A 208 -5.57 -10.50 9.36
CA LEU A 208 -6.09 -9.18 9.71
C LEU A 208 -6.29 -9.02 11.22
N ASN A 209 -6.92 -10.00 11.87
CA ASN A 209 -7.08 -10.00 13.33
C ASN A 209 -5.73 -9.91 14.05
N ASP A 210 -4.73 -10.68 13.60
CA ASP A 210 -3.38 -10.63 14.11
C ASP A 210 -2.75 -9.24 13.94
N ILE A 211 -2.95 -8.59 12.79
CA ILE A 211 -2.45 -7.24 12.52
C ILE A 211 -3.09 -6.23 13.46
N LEU A 212 -4.43 -6.25 13.59
CA LEU A 212 -5.16 -5.34 14.46
C LEU A 212 -4.77 -5.53 15.94
N PHE A 213 -4.60 -6.78 16.36
CA PHE A 213 -4.24 -7.10 17.74
C PHE A 213 -2.79 -6.79 18.08
N LYS A 214 -1.84 -7.21 17.23
CA LYS A 214 -0.39 -7.15 17.50
C LYS A 214 0.23 -5.81 17.16
N THR A 215 -0.40 -5.01 16.30
CA THR A 215 0.08 -3.65 16.05
C THR A 215 0.02 -2.86 17.35
N ASN A 216 1.16 -2.26 17.67
CA ASN A 216 1.33 -1.36 18.80
C ASN A 216 2.41 -0.35 18.42
N PHE A 217 2.10 0.92 18.56
CA PHE A 217 3.04 2.02 18.33
C PHE A 217 3.70 2.39 19.65
N ALA A 218 5.04 2.40 19.66
CA ALA A 218 5.79 2.70 20.88
C ALA A 218 5.43 4.10 21.39
N ASN A 219 5.00 4.18 22.65
CA ASN A 219 4.81 5.43 23.35
C ASN A 219 6.06 5.76 24.16
N ASN A 220 6.95 6.57 23.58
CA ASN A 220 8.18 7.02 24.24
C ASN A 220 7.98 8.32 25.04
N SER A 221 6.73 8.80 25.17
CA SER A 221 6.40 10.09 25.77
C SER A 221 5.38 9.93 26.90
N SER A 222 5.40 10.84 27.86
CA SER A 222 4.37 10.99 28.91
C SER A 222 3.01 11.46 28.37
N ASN A 223 2.86 11.61 27.05
CA ASN A 223 1.65 12.03 26.39
C ASN A 223 0.84 10.79 26.02
N ASN A 224 -0.48 10.83 26.23
CA ASN A 224 -1.42 9.76 25.89
C ASN A 224 -1.59 9.63 24.35
N LEU A 225 -0.54 9.19 23.65
CA LEU A 225 -0.58 8.95 22.21
C LEU A 225 -1.35 7.66 21.91
N PRO A 226 -2.15 7.61 20.83
CA PRO A 226 -2.79 6.38 20.34
C PRO A 226 -1.78 5.25 20.14
N GLU A 227 -2.06 4.08 20.73
CA GLU A 227 -1.16 2.93 20.70
C GLU A 227 -1.62 1.86 19.72
N LYS A 228 -2.93 1.65 19.59
CA LYS A 228 -3.55 0.69 18.67
C LYS A 228 -4.04 1.36 17.40
N ILE A 229 -4.22 0.57 16.34
CA ILE A 229 -4.70 1.05 15.04
C ILE A 229 -6.02 1.81 15.21
N LEU A 230 -6.99 1.22 15.91
CA LEU A 230 -8.35 1.76 16.06
C LEU A 230 -8.47 2.88 17.11
N ASP A 231 -7.37 3.26 17.77
CA ASP A 231 -7.36 4.39 18.71
C ASP A 231 -7.21 5.75 17.98
N HIS A 232 -6.99 5.74 16.66
CA HIS A 232 -6.73 6.95 15.87
C HIS A 232 -8.01 7.52 15.27
N ASP A 233 -8.05 8.83 15.06
CA ASP A 233 -9.20 9.55 14.49
C ASP A 233 -9.47 9.17 13.03
N CYS A 234 -8.39 8.97 12.25
CA CYS A 234 -8.44 8.57 10.85
C CYS A 234 -7.63 7.30 10.64
N VAL A 235 -8.27 6.23 10.18
CA VAL A 235 -7.61 4.95 9.90
C VAL A 235 -7.88 4.53 8.46
N VAL A 236 -6.81 4.31 7.70
CA VAL A 236 -6.90 3.77 6.34
C VAL A 236 -6.16 2.43 6.29
N LEU A 237 -6.89 1.39 5.95
CA LEU A 237 -6.34 0.06 5.68
C LEU A 237 -6.35 -0.17 4.18
N PHE A 238 -5.21 -0.61 3.66
CA PHE A 238 -4.99 -0.77 2.24
C PHE A 238 -3.90 -1.81 1.98
N GLY A 239 -3.70 -2.22 0.74
CA GLY A 239 -2.66 -3.17 0.37
C GLY A 239 -3.16 -4.29 -0.52
N ASP A 240 -2.37 -5.36 -0.63
CA ASP A 240 -2.79 -6.61 -1.26
C ASP A 240 -3.48 -7.50 -0.21
N LEU A 241 -4.80 -7.35 -0.11
CA LEU A 241 -5.64 -8.10 0.82
C LEU A 241 -5.92 -9.53 0.35
N ASN A 242 -5.57 -9.85 -0.89
CA ASN A 242 -5.64 -11.18 -1.46
C ASN A 242 -7.03 -11.87 -1.48
N TYR A 243 -8.12 -11.16 -1.17
CA TYR A 243 -9.49 -11.69 -1.28
C TYR A 243 -9.83 -12.03 -2.74
N ARG A 244 -10.58 -13.12 -2.94
CA ARG A 244 -10.80 -13.71 -4.27
C ARG A 244 -12.29 -13.75 -4.62
N LEU A 245 -12.59 -13.92 -5.90
CA LEU A 245 -13.96 -14.17 -6.34
C LEU A 245 -14.44 -15.58 -5.96
N SER A 246 -15.60 -15.64 -5.33
CA SER A 246 -16.29 -16.90 -4.98
C SER A 246 -17.18 -17.33 -6.15
N LEU A 247 -16.57 -17.81 -7.23
CA LEU A 247 -17.28 -18.24 -8.44
C LEU A 247 -17.05 -19.73 -8.76
N PRO A 248 -18.12 -20.48 -9.08
CA PRO A 248 -18.06 -21.93 -9.25
C PRO A 248 -17.34 -22.38 -10.52
N THR A 249 -17.32 -21.58 -11.60
CA THR A 249 -16.72 -21.96 -12.89
C THR A 249 -15.99 -20.81 -13.58
N ASP A 250 -14.90 -21.13 -14.27
CA ASP A 250 -14.13 -20.15 -15.06
C ASP A 250 -14.90 -19.59 -16.25
N ALA A 251 -15.72 -20.41 -16.91
CA ALA A 251 -16.51 -19.96 -18.06
C ALA A 251 -17.44 -18.80 -17.68
N LYS A 252 -18.06 -18.86 -16.50
CA LYS A 252 -18.92 -17.78 -16.02
C LYS A 252 -18.13 -16.53 -15.67
N THR A 253 -17.00 -16.68 -14.97
CA THR A 253 -16.12 -15.53 -14.65
C THR A 253 -15.64 -14.84 -15.92
N ARG A 254 -15.12 -15.60 -16.89
CA ARG A 254 -14.67 -15.07 -18.20
C ARG A 254 -15.78 -14.31 -18.90
N SER A 255 -16.95 -14.93 -19.01
CA SER A 255 -18.06 -14.31 -19.72
C SER A 255 -18.57 -13.02 -19.08
N LEU A 256 -18.44 -12.86 -17.76
CA LEU A 256 -18.75 -11.60 -17.07
C LEU A 256 -17.63 -10.56 -17.28
N VAL A 257 -16.36 -11.00 -17.32
CA VAL A 257 -15.22 -10.13 -17.62
C VAL A 257 -15.29 -9.61 -19.06
N ASP A 258 -15.56 -10.49 -20.03
CA ASP A 258 -15.68 -10.14 -21.45
C ASP A 258 -16.84 -9.17 -21.73
N ARG A 259 -17.86 -9.17 -20.86
CA ARG A 259 -19.03 -8.27 -20.91
C ARG A 259 -18.90 -7.05 -20.00
N GLU A 260 -17.77 -6.91 -19.31
CA GLU A 260 -17.50 -5.82 -18.37
C GLU A 260 -18.56 -5.68 -17.26
N GLU A 261 -19.18 -6.79 -16.83
CA GLU A 261 -20.22 -6.81 -15.80
C GLU A 261 -19.62 -6.74 -14.38
N TRP A 262 -18.85 -5.68 -14.09
CA TRP A 262 -18.08 -5.52 -12.84
C TRP A 262 -18.93 -5.59 -11.58
N LYS A 263 -20.12 -4.98 -11.60
CA LYS A 263 -21.06 -5.02 -10.46
C LYS A 263 -21.48 -6.44 -10.10
N VAL A 264 -21.67 -7.30 -11.11
CA VAL A 264 -22.07 -8.70 -10.89
C VAL A 264 -20.90 -9.50 -10.31
N LEU A 265 -19.68 -9.23 -10.77
CA LEU A 265 -18.45 -9.83 -10.25
C LEU A 265 -18.16 -9.40 -8.80
N LEU A 266 -18.33 -8.11 -8.48
CA LEU A 266 -18.20 -7.57 -7.12
C LEU A 266 -19.19 -8.22 -6.14
N GLY A 267 -20.42 -8.52 -6.58
CA GLY A 267 -21.38 -9.30 -5.80
C GLY A 267 -20.93 -10.75 -5.49
N LYS A 268 -19.76 -11.17 -5.96
CA LYS A 268 -19.12 -12.47 -5.69
C LYS A 268 -17.74 -12.31 -5.06
N ASP A 269 -17.31 -11.09 -4.78
CA ASP A 269 -16.04 -10.82 -4.14
C ASP A 269 -16.07 -11.16 -2.63
N GLN A 270 -15.01 -11.79 -2.14
CA GLN A 270 -14.94 -12.20 -0.73
C GLN A 270 -14.81 -11.00 0.21
N LEU A 271 -14.10 -9.93 -0.16
CA LEU A 271 -13.98 -8.75 0.68
C LEU A 271 -15.33 -8.04 0.80
N THR A 272 -16.07 -7.92 -0.31
CA THR A 272 -17.45 -7.39 -0.31
C THR A 272 -18.35 -8.15 0.67
N PHE A 273 -18.18 -9.47 0.80
CA PHE A 273 -18.90 -10.25 1.80
C PHE A 273 -18.41 -9.95 3.23
N GLU A 274 -17.11 -9.80 3.43
CA GLU A 274 -16.53 -9.48 4.74
C GLU A 274 -16.81 -8.03 5.21
N LEU A 275 -17.21 -7.13 4.31
CA LEU A 275 -17.74 -5.79 4.62
C LEU A 275 -19.22 -5.80 5.04
N SER A 276 -19.95 -6.90 4.78
CA SER A 276 -21.36 -7.03 5.17
C SER A 276 -21.53 -7.28 6.68
N PRO A 277 -22.74 -7.12 7.26
CA PRO A 277 -22.97 -7.33 8.68
C PRO A 277 -22.45 -8.70 9.15
N ARG A 278 -21.75 -8.73 10.29
CA ARG A 278 -21.03 -9.89 10.88
C ARG A 278 -19.75 -10.30 10.16
N GLY A 279 -19.33 -9.59 9.12
CA GLY A 279 -18.01 -9.75 8.51
C GLY A 279 -16.91 -9.08 9.33
N ILE A 280 -15.64 -9.45 9.09
CA ILE A 280 -14.51 -8.88 9.83
C ILE A 280 -14.28 -7.39 9.55
N PHE A 281 -14.83 -6.87 8.45
CA PHE A 281 -14.75 -5.47 8.05
C PHE A 281 -16.05 -4.69 8.29
N GLU A 282 -16.98 -5.17 9.11
CA GLU A 282 -18.29 -4.52 9.33
C GLU A 282 -18.22 -3.02 9.69
N ALA A 283 -17.20 -2.59 10.43
CA ALA A 283 -17.00 -1.19 10.83
C ALA A 283 -16.16 -0.37 9.84
N TRP A 284 -15.79 -0.93 8.70
CA TRP A 284 -14.98 -0.29 7.68
C TRP A 284 -15.84 0.10 6.48
N ASN A 285 -15.40 1.13 5.77
CA ASN A 285 -16.04 1.58 4.54
C ASN A 285 -15.05 1.43 3.38
N GLU A 286 -15.54 0.98 2.24
CA GLU A 286 -14.79 0.94 0.98
C GLU A 286 -15.48 1.85 -0.04
N GLY A 287 -14.69 2.64 -0.76
CA GLY A 287 -15.19 3.48 -1.85
C GLY A 287 -15.83 2.65 -2.98
N PRO A 288 -16.68 3.27 -3.83
CA PRO A 288 -17.30 2.56 -4.94
C PRO A 288 -16.26 2.07 -5.96
N ILE A 289 -16.18 0.75 -6.15
CA ILE A 289 -15.31 0.13 -7.16
C ILE A 289 -15.97 0.22 -8.53
N THR A 290 -15.40 1.05 -9.41
CA THR A 290 -15.85 1.25 -10.81
C THR A 290 -14.80 0.83 -11.84
N PHE A 291 -13.78 0.10 -11.41
CA PHE A 291 -12.64 -0.33 -12.24
C PHE A 291 -12.57 -1.87 -12.31
N PRO A 292 -11.95 -2.43 -13.37
CA PRO A 292 -11.86 -3.87 -13.55
C PRO A 292 -10.95 -4.53 -12.49
N PRO A 293 -11.07 -5.86 -12.26
CA PRO A 293 -10.19 -6.58 -11.36
C PRO A 293 -8.69 -6.31 -11.60
N THR A 294 -7.90 -6.17 -10.54
CA THR A 294 -6.49 -5.73 -10.61
C THR A 294 -5.48 -6.88 -10.68
N TYR A 295 -5.96 -8.11 -10.56
CA TYR A 295 -5.17 -9.34 -10.67
C TYR A 295 -5.90 -10.32 -11.58
N LYS A 296 -5.27 -11.27 -12.29
CA LYS A 296 -3.83 -11.36 -12.62
C LYS A 296 -3.64 -11.03 -14.09
N TYR A 297 -2.83 -10.03 -14.40
CA TYR A 297 -2.51 -9.69 -15.80
C TYR A 297 -1.34 -10.51 -16.34
N LYS A 298 -1.33 -10.74 -17.65
CA LYS A 298 -0.11 -11.14 -18.37
C LYS A 298 0.88 -9.96 -18.32
N PRO A 299 2.19 -10.21 -18.16
CA PRO A 299 3.18 -9.13 -18.18
C PRO A 299 3.07 -8.28 -19.44
N ASN A 300 3.13 -6.95 -19.28
CA ASN A 300 3.06 -5.97 -20.38
C ASN A 300 1.80 -6.10 -21.25
N SER A 301 0.66 -6.48 -20.65
CA SER A 301 -0.62 -6.67 -21.35
C SER A 301 -1.80 -6.35 -20.44
N ALA A 302 -2.90 -5.89 -21.03
CA ALA A 302 -4.19 -5.75 -20.37
C ALA A 302 -4.98 -7.08 -20.31
N GLU A 303 -4.43 -8.18 -20.83
CA GLU A 303 -5.10 -9.48 -20.83
C GLU A 303 -4.91 -10.22 -19.50
N TYR A 304 -5.99 -10.83 -19.01
CA TYR A 304 -5.95 -11.68 -17.82
C TYR A 304 -5.24 -13.04 -18.07
N CYS A 305 -4.45 -13.44 -17.09
CA CYS A 305 -3.81 -14.74 -16.98
C CYS A 305 -4.70 -15.67 -16.13
N TRP A 306 -5.38 -16.58 -16.79
CA TRP A 306 -6.39 -17.45 -16.16
C TRP A 306 -5.83 -18.74 -15.57
N GLN A 307 -4.68 -19.20 -16.07
CA GLN A 307 -4.00 -20.40 -15.61
C GLN A 307 -2.50 -20.15 -15.58
N VAL A 308 -1.86 -20.62 -14.51
CA VAL A 308 -0.41 -20.63 -14.38
C VAL A 308 0.02 -22.06 -14.07
N TYR A 309 0.93 -22.59 -14.87
CA TYR A 309 1.56 -23.88 -14.58
C TYR A 309 2.60 -23.69 -13.49
N ASP A 310 2.52 -24.46 -12.42
CA ASP A 310 3.58 -24.50 -11.42
C ASP A 310 4.77 -25.33 -11.91
N LYS A 311 5.89 -25.27 -11.18
CA LYS A 311 7.13 -25.99 -11.50
C LYS A 311 6.96 -27.52 -11.46
N SER A 312 5.87 -28.02 -10.87
CA SER A 312 5.49 -29.44 -10.85
C SER A 312 4.54 -29.83 -11.99
N GLY A 313 4.23 -28.92 -12.91
CA GLY A 313 3.34 -29.16 -14.05
C GLY A 313 1.84 -29.08 -13.71
N GLY A 314 1.48 -28.72 -12.47
CA GLY A 314 0.11 -28.52 -12.03
C GLY A 314 -0.43 -27.16 -12.50
N ALA A 315 -1.62 -27.15 -13.12
CA ALA A 315 -2.30 -25.91 -13.47
C ALA A 315 -2.95 -25.30 -12.22
N LYS A 316 -2.47 -24.12 -11.81
CA LYS A 316 -3.12 -23.31 -10.78
C LYS A 316 -4.04 -22.29 -11.44
N ARG A 317 -5.31 -22.35 -11.08
CA ARG A 317 -6.32 -21.35 -11.41
C ARG A 317 -5.91 -19.98 -10.86
N ARG A 318 -6.14 -18.93 -11.65
CA ARG A 318 -5.93 -17.53 -11.26
C ARG A 318 -7.08 -16.71 -11.80
N ALA A 319 -8.23 -16.80 -11.12
CA ALA A 319 -9.37 -15.99 -11.51
C ALA A 319 -9.06 -14.50 -11.25
N PRO A 320 -9.55 -13.57 -12.10
CA PRO A 320 -9.38 -12.16 -11.83
C PRO A 320 -9.99 -11.75 -10.49
N ALA A 321 -9.36 -10.84 -9.75
CA ALA A 321 -9.83 -10.39 -8.44
C ALA A 321 -9.34 -8.98 -8.09
N TRP A 322 -10.05 -8.31 -7.17
CA TRP A 322 -9.65 -7.05 -6.55
C TRP A 322 -8.80 -7.34 -5.31
N LEU A 323 -7.52 -7.60 -5.54
CA LEU A 323 -6.60 -7.87 -4.44
C LEU A 323 -6.16 -6.57 -3.75
N VAL A 324 -6.09 -5.50 -4.53
CA VAL A 324 -5.69 -4.15 -4.12
C VAL A 324 -6.93 -3.33 -3.80
N ASN A 325 -7.07 -2.91 -2.55
CA ASN A 325 -8.24 -2.19 -2.05
C ASN A 325 -7.82 -0.95 -1.24
N LEU A 326 -8.65 0.09 -1.32
CA LEU A 326 -8.52 1.36 -0.60
C LEU A 326 -9.84 1.63 0.09
N ASN A 327 -9.79 1.71 1.42
CA ASN A 327 -10.92 2.16 2.24
C ASN A 327 -11.07 3.68 2.18
#